data_AF-A0A928S0H3-F1
#
_entry.id   AF-A0A928S0H3-F1
#
_cell.length_a   1.000
_cell.length_b   1.000
_cell.length_c   1.000
_cell.angle_alpha   90.00
_cell.angle_beta   90.00
_cell.angle_gamma   90.00
#
_symmetry.space_group_name_H-M   'P 1'
#
loop_
_entity.id
_entity.type
_entity.pdbx_description
1 polymer ?
#
loop_
_entity_poly.entity_id
_entity_poly.type
_entity_poly.pdbx_seq_one_letter_code
_entity_poly.pdbx_strand_id
1 'polypeptide(L)'
;MGRRLSKGVFRVKEKDGPPALSFTIAPRRSIITIPMSNPYSIFDKAERKRSLSRFLEAIPLYLEARRLSGIDDELKSACYFSLGDTYRMVGEFTRAGKCYAESRKLLLALGDEERALDAMVGLALSLRATGEVKESRNTQQGAQGL
;
A
#
# COMPACT_ATOMS: atom_id res chain seq x y z
N MET A 1 17.78 -61.87 -15.45
CA MET A 1 18.42 -60.72 -16.11
C MET A 1 19.71 -60.37 -15.41
N GLY A 2 20.82 -60.97 -15.85
CA GLY A 2 22.16 -60.59 -15.39
C GLY A 2 22.65 -59.39 -16.18
N ARG A 3 23.15 -58.36 -15.49
CA ARG A 3 24.05 -57.37 -16.09
C ARG A 3 25.33 -57.30 -15.28
N ARG A 4 26.37 -57.87 -15.88
CA ARG A 4 27.78 -57.66 -15.59
C ARG A 4 28.15 -56.27 -16.10
N LEU A 5 28.64 -55.40 -15.22
CA LEU A 5 29.49 -54.27 -15.60
C LEU A 5 30.65 -54.20 -14.62
N SER A 6 31.81 -53.90 -15.17
CA SER A 6 33.13 -54.10 -14.64
C SER A 6 33.90 -52.80 -14.64
N LYS A 7 34.89 -52.71 -13.73
CA LYS A 7 36.06 -51.80 -13.70
C LYS A 7 35.82 -50.41 -13.10
N GLY A 8 36.71 -50.02 -12.18
CA GLY A 8 36.84 -48.64 -11.69
C GLY A 8 37.57 -48.51 -10.35
N VAL A 9 38.87 -48.79 -10.35
CA VAL A 9 39.81 -48.58 -9.23
C VAL A 9 39.98 -47.09 -8.93
N PHE A 10 40.06 -46.76 -7.63
CA PHE A 10 40.73 -45.62 -6.97
C PHE A 10 40.94 -44.32 -7.77
N ARG A 11 40.64 -43.17 -7.12
CA ARG A 11 41.65 -42.33 -6.47
C ARG A 11 41.02 -41.08 -5.87
N VAL A 12 41.08 -41.00 -4.54
CA VAL A 12 40.91 -39.76 -3.79
C VAL A 12 41.98 -38.78 -4.26
N LYS A 13 41.57 -37.59 -4.70
CA LYS A 13 42.45 -36.42 -4.72
C LYS A 13 41.74 -35.29 -3.97
N GLU A 14 42.15 -35.15 -2.71
CA GLU A 14 42.22 -33.85 -2.06
C GLU A 14 42.93 -32.86 -3.00
N LYS A 15 42.34 -31.68 -3.13
CA LYS A 15 43.01 -30.50 -3.62
C LYS A 15 42.42 -29.30 -2.90
N ASP A 16 43.02 -29.03 -1.75
CA ASP A 16 43.43 -27.70 -1.28
C ASP A 16 42.57 -26.53 -1.79
N GLY A 17 41.48 -26.26 -1.08
CA GLY A 17 40.79 -24.98 -1.16
C GLY A 17 41.65 -23.89 -0.50
N PRO A 18 41.61 -22.63 -0.98
CA PRO A 18 42.43 -21.55 -0.43
C PRO A 18 42.10 -21.30 1.05
N PRO A 19 43.08 -20.85 1.86
CA PRO A 19 42.88 -20.67 3.30
C PRO A 19 41.75 -19.66 3.55
N ALA A 20 40.81 -20.07 4.40
CA ALA A 20 39.78 -19.22 4.95
C ALA A 20 40.42 -18.01 5.62
N LEU A 21 40.38 -16.86 4.93
CA LEU A 21 40.57 -15.57 5.57
C LEU A 21 39.36 -15.33 6.46
N SER A 22 39.48 -15.68 7.73
CA SER A 22 38.56 -15.28 8.78
C SER A 22 38.65 -13.76 8.95
N PHE A 23 37.93 -13.02 8.09
CA PHE A 23 37.63 -11.62 8.31
C PHE A 23 36.62 -11.55 9.46
N THR A 24 37.14 -11.47 10.69
CA THR A 24 36.37 -11.02 11.85
C THR A 24 36.06 -9.55 11.66
N ILE A 25 35.02 -9.24 10.88
CA ILE A 25 34.41 -7.92 10.87
C ILE A 25 33.57 -7.85 12.15
N ALA A 26 34.14 -7.24 13.18
CA ALA A 26 33.38 -6.82 14.35
C ALA A 26 32.17 -5.98 13.89
N PRO A 27 30.94 -6.26 14.36
CA PRO A 27 29.79 -5.42 14.04
C PRO A 27 29.91 -4.12 14.83
N ARG A 28 30.67 -3.16 14.32
CA ARG A 28 30.74 -1.79 14.86
C ARG A 28 30.16 -0.80 13.88
N ARG A 29 28.92 -1.04 13.50
CA ARG A 29 27.98 0.03 13.18
C ARG A 29 26.74 -0.24 13.97
N SER A 30 26.52 0.61 14.97
CA SER A 30 25.22 0.92 15.54
C SER A 30 24.18 0.89 14.43
N ILE A 31 23.50 -0.26 14.31
CA ILE A 31 22.25 -0.35 13.57
C ILE A 31 21.34 0.58 14.36
N ILE A 32 21.13 1.77 13.81
CA ILE A 32 19.99 2.58 14.16
C ILE A 32 18.82 1.65 13.89
N THR A 33 18.27 1.04 14.95
CA THR A 33 16.96 0.41 14.90
C THR A 33 15.99 1.56 14.71
N ILE A 34 15.92 2.08 13.49
CA ILE A 34 14.71 2.75 13.02
C ILE A 34 13.67 1.63 13.13
N PRO A 35 12.67 1.72 14.02
CA PRO A 35 11.60 0.74 13.98
C PRO A 35 11.00 0.90 12.58
N MET A 36 11.30 -0.06 11.70
CA MET A 36 10.63 -0.24 10.42
C MET A 36 9.17 -0.46 10.77
N SER A 37 8.45 0.65 10.90
CA SER A 37 7.08 0.67 11.36
C SER A 37 6.30 -0.02 10.27
N ASN A 38 5.81 -1.23 10.55
CA ASN A 38 5.14 -2.06 9.56
C ASN A 38 4.01 -1.24 8.91
N PRO A 39 4.01 -1.06 7.58
CA PRO A 39 2.96 -0.33 6.87
C PRO A 39 1.54 -0.78 7.27
N TYR A 40 1.34 -2.08 7.49
CA TYR A 40 0.08 -2.66 7.96
C TYR A 40 -0.29 -2.19 9.37
N SER A 41 0.66 -2.11 10.29
CA SER A 41 0.39 -1.60 11.65
C SER A 41 -0.02 -0.13 11.66
N ILE A 42 0.51 0.67 10.73
CA ILE A 42 0.13 2.08 10.57
C ILE A 42 -1.27 2.16 9.95
N PHE A 43 -1.56 1.32 8.96
CA PHE A 43 -2.89 1.19 8.36
C PHE A 43 -3.94 0.82 9.42
N ASP A 44 -3.69 -0.18 10.26
CA ASP A 44 -4.60 -0.56 11.36
C ASP A 44 -4.82 0.57 12.35
N LYS A 45 -3.77 1.36 12.62
CA LYS A 45 -3.88 2.55 13.47
C LYS A 45 -4.77 3.62 12.82
N ALA A 46 -4.67 3.78 11.50
CA ALA A 46 -5.53 4.67 10.74
C ALA A 46 -7.00 4.19 10.77
N GLU A 47 -7.24 2.90 10.55
CA GLU A 47 -8.57 2.28 10.66
C GLU A 47 -9.20 2.49 12.03
N ARG A 48 -8.43 2.31 13.11
CA ARG A 48 -8.89 2.63 14.48
C ARG A 48 -9.26 4.10 14.67
N LYS A 49 -8.55 5.02 14.02
CA LYS A 49 -8.90 6.46 14.08
C LYS A 49 -10.15 6.75 13.26
N ARG A 50 -10.30 6.12 12.09
CA ARG A 50 -11.48 6.20 11.23
C ARG A 50 -12.73 5.67 11.93
N SER A 51 -12.65 4.54 12.62
CA SER A 51 -13.77 3.97 13.38
C SER A 51 -14.21 4.84 14.56
N LEU A 52 -13.28 5.60 15.15
CA LEU A 52 -13.56 6.63 16.15
C LEU A 52 -14.02 7.98 15.56
N SER A 53 -14.31 8.03 14.25
CA SER A 53 -14.66 9.25 13.51
C SER A 53 -13.59 10.37 13.54
N ARG A 54 -12.36 10.05 13.92
CA ARG A 54 -11.21 10.99 13.95
C ARG A 54 -10.55 11.04 12.57
N PHE A 55 -11.33 11.43 11.56
CA PHE A 55 -10.96 11.36 10.14
C PHE A 55 -9.72 12.20 9.80
N LEU A 56 -9.62 13.42 10.34
CA LEU A 56 -8.48 14.31 10.11
C LEU A 56 -7.16 13.73 10.65
N GLU A 57 -7.21 12.92 11.71
CA GLU A 57 -6.04 12.21 12.24
C GLU A 57 -5.75 10.91 11.50
N ALA A 58 -6.75 10.28 10.87
CA ALA A 58 -6.59 9.06 10.10
C ALA A 58 -5.89 9.31 8.76
N ILE A 59 -6.20 10.43 8.09
CA ILE A 59 -5.61 10.82 6.80
C ILE A 59 -4.06 10.75 6.78
N PRO A 60 -3.33 11.42 7.68
CA PRO A 60 -1.87 11.38 7.66
C PRO A 60 -1.32 9.96 7.90
N LEU A 61 -2.03 9.13 8.68
CA LEU A 61 -1.62 7.75 8.91
C LEU A 61 -1.77 6.89 7.65
N TYR A 62 -2.88 7.01 6.91
CA TYR A 62 -3.01 6.31 5.63
C TYR A 62 -2.00 6.79 4.59
N LEU A 63 -1.70 8.10 4.55
CA LEU A 63 -0.69 8.65 3.64
C LEU A 63 0.70 8.07 3.95
N GLU A 64 1.04 7.92 5.23
CA GLU A 64 2.30 7.34 5.66
C GLU A 64 2.34 5.82 5.39
N ALA A 65 1.26 5.08 5.69
CA ALA A 65 1.16 3.66 5.37
C ALA A 65 1.35 3.41 3.86
N ARG A 66 0.70 4.23 3.01
CA ARG A 66 0.86 4.19 1.55
C ARG A 66 2.27 4.56 1.09
N ARG A 67 2.95 5.47 1.77
CA ARG A 67 4.34 5.84 1.44
C ARG A 67 5.29 4.69 1.73
N LEU A 68 5.04 3.96 2.82
CA LEU A 68 5.87 2.86 3.28
C LEU A 68 5.54 1.51 2.61
N SER A 69 4.36 1.36 2.00
CA SER A 69 3.96 0.11 1.32
C SER A 69 4.83 -0.22 0.10
N GLY A 70 5.52 0.76 -0.49
CA GLY A 70 6.60 0.51 -1.45
C GLY A 70 6.14 -0.20 -2.73
N ILE A 71 6.30 -1.51 -2.82
CA ILE A 71 5.92 -2.36 -3.98
C ILE A 71 4.60 -3.13 -3.71
N ASP A 72 4.09 -3.09 -2.48
CA ASP A 72 2.84 -3.76 -2.11
C ASP A 72 1.62 -3.00 -2.66
N ASP A 73 1.17 -3.40 -3.83
CA ASP A 73 0.01 -2.80 -4.51
C ASP A 73 -1.32 -3.14 -3.84
N GLU A 74 -1.39 -4.27 -3.11
CA GLU A 74 -2.60 -4.63 -2.34
C GLU A 74 -2.78 -3.64 -1.19
N LEU A 75 -1.74 -3.41 -0.38
CA LEU A 75 -1.80 -2.43 0.71
C LEU A 75 -1.96 -1.01 0.19
N LYS A 76 -1.32 -0.63 -0.93
CA LYS A 76 -1.56 0.68 -1.55
C LYS A 76 -3.02 0.85 -1.94
N SER A 77 -3.62 -0.16 -2.55
CA SER A 77 -5.02 -0.12 -2.98
C SER A 77 -5.93 0.09 -1.77
N ALA A 78 -5.74 -0.67 -0.69
CA ALA A 78 -6.48 -0.52 0.55
C ALA A 78 -6.31 0.86 1.20
N CYS A 79 -5.09 1.41 1.20
CA CYS A 79 -4.82 2.77 1.66
C CYS A 79 -5.55 3.81 0.82
N TYR A 80 -5.54 3.68 -0.50
CA TYR A 80 -6.25 4.59 -1.40
C TYR A 80 -7.77 4.51 -1.20
N PHE A 81 -8.33 3.31 -1.09
CA PHE A 81 -9.74 3.12 -0.83
C PHE A 81 -10.17 3.79 0.48
N SER A 82 -9.45 3.50 1.56
CA SER A 82 -9.74 4.03 2.91
C SER A 82 -9.53 5.55 2.99
N LEU A 83 -8.55 6.09 2.27
CA LEU A 83 -8.40 7.54 2.07
C LEU A 83 -9.60 8.13 1.33
N GLY A 84 -10.11 7.45 0.31
CA GLY A 84 -11.32 7.82 -0.41
C GLY A 84 -12.51 8.00 0.55
N ASP A 85 -12.80 6.97 1.34
CA ASP A 85 -13.86 7.00 2.36
C ASP A 85 -13.65 8.15 3.34
N THR A 86 -12.43 8.28 3.85
CA THR A 86 -12.08 9.30 4.86
C THR A 86 -12.22 10.71 4.29
N TYR A 87 -11.82 10.96 3.04
CA TYR A 87 -11.99 12.26 2.39
C TYR A 87 -13.47 12.60 2.15
N ARG A 88 -14.32 11.62 1.83
CA ARG A 88 -15.77 11.86 1.73
C ARG A 88 -16.36 12.28 3.07
N MET A 89 -15.92 11.66 4.16
CA MET A 89 -16.41 11.99 5.51
C MET A 89 -16.05 13.42 5.94
N VAL A 90 -14.96 14.00 5.41
CA VAL A 90 -14.57 15.39 5.68
C VAL A 90 -15.06 16.38 4.62
N GLY A 91 -15.87 15.94 3.64
CA GLY A 91 -16.42 16.78 2.57
C GLY A 91 -15.47 17.05 1.40
N GLU A 92 -14.29 16.43 1.39
CA GLU A 92 -13.27 16.59 0.34
C GLU A 92 -13.51 15.65 -0.85
N PHE A 93 -14.67 15.79 -1.49
CA PHE A 93 -15.15 14.86 -2.53
C PHE A 93 -14.24 14.78 -3.75
N THR A 94 -13.57 15.88 -4.12
CA THR A 94 -12.63 15.89 -5.25
C THR A 94 -11.38 15.04 -4.95
N ARG A 95 -10.87 15.10 -3.71
CA ARG A 95 -9.72 14.28 -3.29
C ARG A 95 -10.14 12.82 -3.14
N ALA A 96 -11.33 12.57 -2.60
CA ALA A 96 -11.89 11.23 -2.51
C ALA A 96 -11.96 10.54 -3.87
N GLY A 97 -12.52 11.22 -4.89
CA GLY A 97 -12.60 10.68 -6.25
C GLY A 97 -11.24 10.28 -6.81
N LYS A 98 -10.20 11.10 -6.64
CA LYS A 98 -8.84 10.76 -7.06
C LYS A 98 -8.32 9.50 -6.36
N CYS A 99 -8.55 9.39 -5.05
CA CYS A 99 -8.14 8.21 -4.28
C CYS A 99 -8.83 6.93 -4.76
N TYR A 100 -10.14 6.95 -4.98
CA TYR A 100 -10.84 5.78 -5.52
C TYR A 100 -10.39 5.41 -6.94
N ALA A 101 -10.09 6.39 -7.80
CA ALA A 101 -9.58 6.14 -9.14
C ALA A 101 -8.23 5.41 -9.12
N GLU A 102 -7.31 5.84 -8.25
CA GLU A 102 -6.02 5.16 -8.06
C GLU A 102 -6.20 3.77 -7.43
N SER A 103 -7.07 3.63 -6.43
CA SER A 103 -7.41 2.31 -5.85
C SER A 103 -7.91 1.35 -6.92
N ARG A 104 -8.86 1.79 -7.75
CA ARG A 104 -9.43 0.97 -8.83
C ARG A 104 -8.36 0.52 -9.81
N LYS A 105 -7.45 1.42 -10.22
CA LYS A 105 -6.37 1.11 -11.14
C LYS A 105 -5.45 0.01 -10.60
N LEU A 106 -5.11 0.07 -9.31
CA LEU A 106 -4.29 -0.95 -8.65
C LEU A 106 -5.04 -2.28 -8.54
N LEU A 107 -6.31 -2.27 -8.14
CA LEU A 107 -7.13 -3.48 -8.00
C LEU A 107 -7.33 -4.21 -9.34
N LEU A 108 -7.55 -3.46 -10.43
CA LEU A 108 -7.61 -4.03 -11.77
C LEU A 108 -6.27 -4.64 -12.20
N ALA A 109 -5.14 -4.04 -11.82
CA ALA A 109 -3.82 -4.61 -12.08
C ALA A 109 -3.55 -5.89 -11.27
N LEU A 110 -4.17 -6.02 -10.09
CA LEU A 110 -4.14 -7.23 -9.26
C LEU A 110 -5.14 -8.31 -9.72
N GLY A 111 -6.06 -7.99 -10.64
CA GLY A 111 -7.12 -8.89 -11.09
C GLY A 111 -8.31 -8.98 -10.13
N ASP A 112 -8.43 -8.08 -9.16
CA ASP A 112 -9.52 -8.03 -8.19
C ASP A 112 -10.64 -7.10 -8.70
N GLU A 113 -11.51 -7.66 -9.55
CA GLU A 113 -12.60 -6.91 -10.17
C GLU A 113 -13.69 -6.49 -9.17
N GLU A 114 -13.96 -7.31 -8.15
CA GLU A 114 -14.99 -7.04 -7.14
C GLU A 114 -14.65 -5.76 -6.35
N ARG A 115 -13.45 -5.70 -5.76
CA ARG A 115 -13.01 -4.50 -5.05
C ARG A 115 -12.84 -3.31 -5.99
N ALA A 116 -12.50 -3.54 -7.26
CA ALA A 116 -12.42 -2.47 -8.26
C ALA A 116 -13.81 -1.86 -8.55
N LEU A 117 -14.87 -2.66 -8.56
CA LEU A 117 -16.25 -2.18 -8.67
C LEU A 117 -16.65 -1.35 -7.45
N ASP A 118 -16.30 -1.78 -6.24
CA ASP A 118 -16.54 -0.99 -5.03
C ASP A 118 -15.83 0.39 -5.10
N ALA A 119 -14.58 0.39 -5.55
CA ALA A 119 -13.83 1.64 -5.75
C ALA A 119 -14.51 2.52 -6.81
N MET A 120 -15.06 1.93 -7.87
CA MET A 120 -15.83 2.65 -8.88
C MET A 120 -17.11 3.26 -8.32
N VAL A 121 -17.84 2.54 -7.46
CA VAL A 121 -19.03 3.07 -6.77
C VAL A 121 -18.64 4.25 -5.87
N GLY A 122 -17.56 4.12 -5.10
CA GLY A 122 -17.01 5.19 -4.27
C GLY A 122 -16.64 6.45 -5.09
N LEU A 123 -16.04 6.26 -6.27
CA LEU A 123 -15.75 7.33 -7.22
C LEU A 123 -17.02 8.00 -7.75
N ALA A 124 -18.01 7.23 -8.21
CA ALA A 124 -19.26 7.77 -8.76
C ALA A 124 -20.00 8.64 -7.74
N LEU A 125 -20.10 8.16 -6.49
CA LEU A 125 -20.71 8.90 -5.39
C LEU A 125 -19.95 10.19 -5.07
N SER A 126 -18.61 10.18 -5.15
CA SER A 126 -17.77 11.37 -4.94
C SER A 126 -17.96 12.41 -6.05
N LEU A 127 -18.09 11.97 -7.30
CA LEU A 127 -18.35 12.85 -8.44
C LEU A 127 -19.72 13.51 -8.34
N ARG A 128 -20.75 12.72 -7.99
CA ARG A 128 -22.10 13.22 -7.74
C ARG A 128 -22.09 14.32 -6.68
N ALA A 129 -21.51 14.05 -5.52
CA ALA A 129 -21.41 15.04 -4.44
C ALA A 129 -20.66 16.30 -4.86
N THR A 130 -19.60 16.17 -5.68
CA THR A 130 -18.88 17.33 -6.22
C THR A 130 -19.75 18.20 -7.14
N GLY A 131 -20.66 17.60 -7.91
CA GLY A 131 -21.62 18.33 -8.74
C GLY A 131 -22.61 19.13 -7.90
N GLU A 132 -23.22 18.50 -6.90
CA GLU A 132 -24.19 19.13 -5.99
C GLU A 132 -23.56 20.31 -5.22
N VAL A 133 -22.32 20.17 -4.75
CA VAL A 133 -21.60 21.24 -4.05
C VAL A 133 -21.33 22.45 -4.97
N LYS A 134 -21.03 22.22 -6.25
CA LYS A 134 -20.81 23.31 -7.21
C LYS A 134 -22.11 24.06 -7.52
N GLU A 135 -23.21 23.33 -7.69
CA GLU A 135 -24.52 23.91 -7.94
C GLU A 135 -25.00 24.75 -6.74
N SER A 136 -24.84 24.23 -5.52
CA SER A 136 -25.16 24.95 -4.28
C SER A 136 -24.36 26.25 -4.14
N ARG A 137 -23.06 26.23 -4.46
CA ARG A 137 -22.23 27.43 -4.41
C ARG A 137 -22.66 28.49 -5.44
N ASN A 138 -23.02 28.06 -6.65
CA ASN A 138 -23.46 28.96 -7.71
C ASN A 138 -24.80 29.64 -7.35
N THR A 139 -25.74 28.89 -6.78
CA THR A 139 -27.04 29.46 -6.34
C THR A 139 -26.87 30.45 -5.17
N GLN A 140 -26.00 30.16 -4.21
CA GLN A 140 -25.69 31.08 -3.11
C GLN A 140 -25.03 32.39 -3.58
N GLN A 141 -24.10 32.32 -4.54
CA GLN A 141 -23.48 33.51 -5.12
C GLN A 141 -24.48 34.35 -5.92
N GLY A 142 -25.40 33.72 -6.65
CA GLY A 142 -26.49 34.41 -7.32
C GLY A 142 -27.46 35.11 -6.36
N ALA A 143 -27.69 34.52 -5.18
CA ALA A 143 -28.55 35.10 -4.14
C ALA A 143 -27.90 36.25 -3.35
N GLN A 144 -26.57 36.30 -3.25
CA GLN A 144 -25.82 37.40 -2.61
C GLN A 144 -25.57 38.60 -3.54
N GLY A 145 -25.85 38.46 -4.84
CA GLY A 145 -25.69 39.51 -5.85
C GLY A 145 -26.95 40.33 -6.14
N LEU A 146 -28.00 40.20 -5.32
CA LEU A 146 -29.24 40.97 -5.36
C LEU A 146 -29.39 41.79 -4.07
#